data_AF-A0A392SER7-F1
#
_entry.id   AF-A0A392SER7-F1
#
_cell.length_a   1.000
_cell.length_b   1.000
_cell.length_c   1.000
_cell.angle_alpha   90.00
_cell.angle_beta   90.00
_cell.angle_gamma   90.00
#
_symmetry.space_group_name_H-M   'P 1'
#
loop_
_entity.id
_entity.type
_entity.pdbx_description
1 polymer ?
#
loop_
_entity_poly.entity_id
_entity_poly.type
_entity_poly.pdbx_seq_one_letter_code
_entity_poly.pdbx_strand_id
1 'polypeptide(L)' 'MRDNEAISAMKDLTIRISDLDAQISCKARLVEMLEGDVNDPPTREEVQRKLNEGKRELE' A
#
# COMPACT_ATOMS: atom_id res chain seq x y z
N MET A 1 -9.52 34.87 15.07
CA MET A 1 -9.00 33.71 15.83
C MET A 1 -9.71 32.42 15.42
N ARG A 2 -11.04 32.32 15.53
CA ARG A 2 -11.81 31.13 15.09
C ARG A 2 -11.53 30.68 13.65
N ASP A 3 -11.41 31.62 12.72
CA ASP A 3 -11.12 31.27 11.32
C ASP A 3 -9.74 30.63 11.14
N ASN A 4 -8.75 31.04 11.93
CA ASN A 4 -7.41 30.44 11.88
C ASN A 4 -7.41 29.01 12.43
N GLU A 5 -8.19 28.75 13.48
CA GLU A 5 -8.37 27.40 14.03
C GLU A 5 -9.08 26.49 13.03
N ALA A 6 -10.13 26.99 12.36
CA ALA A 6 -10.82 26.26 11.30
C ALA A 6 -9.89 25.95 10.11
N ILE A 7 -9.09 26.93 9.67
CA ILE A 7 -8.09 26.73 8.61
C ILE A 7 -7.04 25.69 9.01
N SER A 8 -6.59 25.70 10.26
CA SER A 8 -5.63 24.69 10.75
C SER A 8 -6.23 23.29 10.73
N ALA A 9 -7.45 23.14 11.26
CA ALA A 9 -8.16 21.86 11.26
C ALA A 9 -8.39 21.33 9.83
N MET A 10 -8.71 22.22 8.87
CA MET A 10 -8.84 21.85 7.46
C MET A 10 -7.53 21.32 6.87
N LYS A 11 -6.39 21.94 7.19
CA LYS A 11 -5.08 21.46 6.71
C LYS A 11 -4.76 20.06 7.25
N ASP A 12 -4.99 19.84 8.55
CA ASP A 12 -4.76 18.54 9.17
C ASP A 12 -5.66 17.45 8.57
N LEU A 13 -6.92 17.78 8.30
CA LEU A 13 -7.84 16.86 7.61
C LEU A 13 -7.38 16.56 6.19
N THR A 14 -6.90 17.54 5.43
CA THR A 14 -6.36 17.33 4.07
C THR A 14 -5.16 16.38 4.07
N ILE A 15 -4.26 16.52 5.04
CA ILE A 15 -3.12 15.60 5.20
C ILE A 15 -3.63 14.19 5.47
N ARG A 16 -4.54 14.04 6.43
CA ARG A 16 -5.11 12.73 6.78
C ARG A 16 -5.87 12.07 5.63
N ILE A 17 -6.58 12.85 4.81
CA ILE A 17 -7.25 12.35 3.61
C ILE A 17 -6.21 11.83 2.62
N SER A 18 -5.15 12.59 2.37
CA SER A 18 -4.05 12.17 1.48
C SER A 18 -3.39 10.87 1.96
N ASP A 19 -3.17 10.74 3.27
CA ASP A 19 -2.61 9.52 3.87
C ASP A 19 -3.56 8.31 3.73
N LEU A 20 -4.87 8.53 3.87
CA LEU A 20 -5.88 7.49 3.67
C LEU A 20 -5.95 7.06 2.20
N ASP A 21 -5.90 8.00 1.25
CA ASP A 21 -5.90 7.70 -0.19
C ASP A 21 -4.67 6.87 -0.60
N ALA A 22 -3.50 7.19 -0.05
CA ALA A 22 -2.28 6.41 -0.25
C ALA A 22 -2.43 4.97 0.28
N GLN A 23 -3.00 4.82 1.49
CA GLN A 23 -3.25 3.49 2.07
C GLN A 23 -4.27 2.68 1.28
N ILE A 24 -5.36 3.30 0.82
CA ILE A 24 -6.37 2.65 -0.02
C ILE A 24 -5.72 2.16 -1.32
N SER A 25 -4.91 3.01 -1.97
CA SER A 25 -4.22 2.65 -3.21
C SER A 25 -3.26 1.47 -3.02
N CYS A 26 -2.49 1.45 -1.94
CA CYS A 26 -1.62 0.32 -1.61
C CYS A 26 -2.42 -0.96 -1.36
N LYS A 27 -3.54 -0.87 -0.64
CA LYS A 27 -4.41 -2.02 -0.36
C LYS A 27 -5.09 -2.55 -1.62
N ALA A 28 -5.53 -1.68 -2.53
CA ALA A 28 -6.13 -2.08 -3.80
C ALA A 28 -5.15 -2.92 -4.64
N ARG A 29 -3.89 -2.47 -4.77
CA ARG A 29 -2.84 -3.24 -5.47
C ARG A 29 -2.57 -4.60 -4.82
N LEU A 30 -2.55 -4.65 -3.49
CA LEU A 30 -2.39 -5.92 -2.78
C LEU A 30 -3.56 -6.87 -3.05
N VAL A 31 -4.79 -6.37 -3.09
CA VAL A 31 -5.97 -7.18 -3.44
C VAL A 31 -5.84 -7.70 -4.87
N GLU A 32 -5.50 -6.86 -5.86
CA GLU A 32 -5.29 -7.29 -7.24
C GLU A 32 -4.21 -8.38 -7.36
N MET A 33 -3.10 -8.24 -6.62
CA MET A 33 -2.05 -9.26 -6.59
C MET A 33 -2.56 -10.58 -6.00
N LEU A 34 -3.30 -10.54 -4.89
CA LEU A 34 -3.85 -11.73 -4.24
C LEU A 34 -4.94 -12.39 -5.10
N GLU A 35 -5.78 -11.61 -5.78
CA GLU A 35 -6.75 -12.12 -6.74
C GLU A 35 -6.04 -12.81 -7.92
N GLY A 36 -4.92 -12.25 -8.37
CA GLY A 36 -4.02 -12.90 -9.33
C GLY A 36 -3.52 -14.25 -8.82
N ASP A 37 -2.93 -14.29 -7.63
CA ASP A 37 -2.41 -15.52 -7.03
C ASP A 37 -3.51 -16.58 -6.75
N VAL A 38 -4.77 -16.18 -6.54
CA VAL A 38 -5.90 -17.12 -6.38
C VAL A 38 -6.32 -17.72 -7.72
N ASN A 39 -6.41 -16.88 -8.76
CA ASN A 39 -6.87 -17.31 -10.09
C ASN A 39 -5.77 -18.04 -10.88
N ASP A 40 -4.51 -17.68 -10.65
CA ASP A 40 -3.32 -18.26 -11.26
C ASP A 40 -2.24 -18.49 -10.17
N PRO A 41 -2.35 -19.60 -9.41
CA PRO A 41 -1.46 -19.85 -8.29
C PRO A 41 0.01 -19.93 -8.73
N PRO A 42 0.92 -19.22 -8.04
CA PRO A 42 2.32 -19.25 -8.40
C PRO A 42 2.89 -20.66 -8.25
N THR A 43 3.71 -21.05 -9.21
CA THR A 43 4.44 -22.33 -9.15
C THR A 43 5.46 -22.30 -8.02
N ARG A 44 5.85 -23.50 -7.55
CA ARG A 44 6.89 -23.64 -6.53
C ARG A 44 8.19 -22.96 -6.95
N GLU A 45 8.55 -23.08 -8.22
CA GLU A 45 9.73 -22.47 -8.82
C GLU A 45 9.67 -20.93 -8.75
N GLU A 46 8.51 -20.34 -9.02
CA GLU A 46 8.32 -18.88 -8.95
C GLU A 46 8.39 -18.36 -7.52
N VAL A 47 7.77 -19.08 -6.58
CA VAL A 47 7.88 -18.76 -5.15
C VAL A 47 9.34 -18.85 -4.69
N GLN A 48 10.07 -19.89 -5.10
CA GLN A 48 11.48 -20.06 -4.74
C GLN A 48 12.36 -18.95 -5.33
N ARG A 49 12.09 -18.52 -6.56
CA ARG A 49 12.79 -17.39 -7.19
C ARG A 49 12.56 -16.09 -6.41
N LYS A 50 11.30 -15.74 -6.13
CA LYS A 50 10.94 -14.55 -5.33
C LYS A 50 11.62 -14.56 -3.96
N LEU A 51 11.67 -15.74 -3.31
CA LEU A 51 12.33 -15.91 -2.01
C LEU A 51 13.84 -15.67 -2.08
N ASN A 52 14.49 -16.13 -3.15
CA ASN A 52 15.92 -15.90 -3.36
C ASN A 52 16.23 -14.42 -3.69
N GLU A 53 15.34 -13.74 -4.42
CA GLU A 53 15.44 -12.30 -4.67
C GLU A 53 15.34 -11.50 -3.36
N GLY A 54 14.31 -11.75 -2.56
CA GLY A 54 14.16 -11.07 -1.26
C GLY A 54 15.33 -11.32 -0.29
N LYS A 55 15.97 -12.49 -0.34
CA LYS A 55 17.20 -12.75 0.43
C LYS A 55 18.38 -11.89 -0.03
N ARG A 56 18.58 -11.73 -1.34
CA ARG A 56 19.67 -10.91 -1.88
C ARG A 56 19.50 -9.42 -1.59
N GLU A 57 18.28 -8.93 -1.53
CA GLU A 57 18.01 -7.53 -1.18
C GLU A 57 18.26 -7.22 0.31
N LEU A 58 18.37 -8.25 1.15
CA LEU A 58 18.65 -8.14 2.58
C LEU A 58 20.12 -8.36 2.96
N GLU A 59 20.95 -8.82 2.01
CA GLU A 59 22.42 -8.98 2.14
C GLU A 59 23.16 -7.71 1.68
#